data_AF-A0A8X8BU89-F1
#
_entry.id   AF-A0A8X8BU89-F1
#
_cell.length_a   1.000
_cell.length_b   1.000
_cell.length_c   1.000
_cell.angle_alpha   90.00
_cell.angle_beta   90.00
_cell.angle_gamma   90.00
#
_symmetry.space_group_name_H-M   'P 1'
#
loop_
_entity.id
_entity.type
_entity.pdbx_description
1 polymer ?
#
loop_
_entity_poly.entity_id
_entity_poly.type
_entity_poly.pdbx_seq_one_letter_code
_entity_poly.pdbx_strand_id
1 'polypeptide(L)'
;MLQCPEMQHCIWWVQSTSGTFQFSSQNKEKLAEMWGRRKGNRKTMTYQKMARALRNYSRTGEICKVKRKLTYQFNELVLKRLQGDIKKAMKC
;
A
#
# COMPACT_ATOMS: atom_id res chain seq x y z
N MET A 1 -4.40 -2.86 -5.79
CA MET A 1 -5.06 -2.08 -4.72
C MET A 1 -4.98 -0.59 -5.01
N LEU A 2 -3.78 0.01 -5.07
CA LEU A 2 -3.63 1.44 -5.40
C LEU A 2 -4.04 1.83 -6.83
N GLN A 3 -4.10 0.87 -7.75
CA GLN A 3 -4.58 1.06 -9.13
C GLN A 3 -6.04 0.65 -9.33
N CYS A 4 -6.75 0.23 -8.28
CA CYS A 4 -8.14 -0.22 -8.38
C CYS A 4 -9.05 0.93 -7.92
N PRO A 5 -9.85 1.57 -8.80
CA PRO A 5 -10.75 2.66 -8.42
C PRO A 5 -11.69 2.29 -7.27
N GLU A 6 -12.15 1.04 -7.24
CA GLU A 6 -13.04 0.51 -6.21
C GLU A 6 -12.39 0.52 -4.83
N MET A 7 -11.06 0.60 -4.74
CA MET A 7 -10.30 0.60 -3.48
C MET A 7 -10.02 2.01 -2.95
N GLN A 8 -10.35 3.08 -3.70
CA GLN A 8 -10.04 4.46 -3.31
C GLN A 8 -10.65 4.87 -1.97
N HIS A 9 -11.80 4.30 -1.60
CA HIS A 9 -12.42 4.50 -0.29
C HIS A 9 -11.57 4.01 0.90
N CYS A 10 -10.58 3.15 0.64
CA CYS A 10 -9.70 2.53 1.63
C CYS A 10 -8.25 2.99 1.55
N ILE A 11 -7.72 3.19 0.34
CA ILE A 11 -6.33 3.56 0.08
C ILE A 11 -6.22 4.29 -1.26
N TRP A 12 -5.43 5.35 -1.32
CA TRP A 12 -5.23 6.12 -2.54
C TRP A 12 -3.82 6.68 -2.65
N TRP A 13 -3.43 7.02 -3.88
CA TRP A 13 -2.26 7.85 -4.13
C TRP A 13 -2.53 9.27 -3.64
N VAL A 14 -1.66 9.79 -2.77
CA VAL A 14 -1.61 11.23 -2.48
C VAL A 14 -0.82 11.94 -3.58
N GLN A 15 0.29 11.32 -4.01
CA GLN A 15 1.10 11.76 -5.13
C GLN A 15 1.73 10.52 -5.78
N SER A 16 1.16 10.07 -6.90
CA SER A 16 1.59 8.85 -7.57
C SER A 16 3.00 8.95 -8.17
N THR A 17 3.42 10.14 -8.59
CA THR A 17 4.74 10.41 -9.17
C THR A 17 5.88 10.23 -8.17
N SER A 18 5.65 10.58 -6.90
CA SER A 18 6.62 10.38 -5.81
C SER A 18 6.39 9.09 -5.03
N GLY A 19 5.40 8.28 -5.42
CA GLY A 19 5.07 7.02 -4.75
C GLY A 19 4.41 7.20 -3.38
N THR A 20 3.83 8.36 -3.09
CA THR A 20 3.19 8.66 -1.80
C THR A 20 1.73 8.22 -1.80
N PHE A 21 1.35 7.39 -0.83
CA PHE A 21 -0.01 6.88 -0.66
C PHE A 21 -0.49 6.99 0.79
N GLN A 22 -1.81 6.98 0.97
CA GLN A 22 -2.46 7.13 2.28
C GLN A 22 -3.60 6.13 2.45
N PHE A 23 -3.75 5.63 3.69
CA PHE A 23 -4.90 4.82 4.08
C PHE A 23 -6.01 5.69 4.67
N SER A 24 -7.27 5.28 4.45
CA SER A 24 -8.45 5.88 5.07
C SER A 24 -8.42 5.71 6.59
N SER A 25 -8.77 6.76 7.35
CA SER A 25 -8.90 6.63 8.81
C SER A 25 -10.04 5.68 9.20
N GLN A 26 -11.13 5.68 8.42
CA GLN A 26 -12.34 4.90 8.68
C GLN A 26 -12.19 3.47 8.14
N ASN A 27 -11.66 3.30 6.92
CA ASN A 27 -11.71 2.02 6.22
C ASN A 27 -10.41 1.20 6.25
N LYS A 28 -9.37 1.66 6.97
CA LYS A 28 -8.08 0.96 7.08
C LYS A 28 -8.19 -0.48 7.60
N GLU A 29 -9.13 -0.77 8.50
CA GLU A 29 -9.30 -2.14 9.03
C GLU A 29 -9.88 -3.06 7.96
N LYS A 30 -10.91 -2.61 7.22
CA LYS A 30 -11.49 -3.36 6.11
C LYS A 30 -10.43 -3.67 5.04
N LEU A 31 -9.57 -2.70 4.73
CA LEU A 31 -8.44 -2.92 3.84
C LEU A 31 -7.47 -3.98 4.37
N ALA A 32 -7.11 -3.89 5.64
CA ALA A 32 -6.18 -4.82 6.26
C ALA A 32 -6.74 -6.24 6.23
N GLU A 33 -8.02 -6.40 6.53
CA GLU A 33 -8.72 -7.66 6.46
C GLU A 33 -8.73 -8.22 5.03
N MET A 34 -9.11 -7.42 4.02
CA MET A 34 -9.09 -7.82 2.61
C MET A 34 -7.68 -8.27 2.18
N TRP A 35 -6.65 -7.56 2.62
CA TRP A 35 -5.26 -7.96 2.36
C TRP A 35 -4.92 -9.31 3.00
N GLY A 36 -5.29 -9.51 4.27
CA GLY A 36 -5.09 -10.78 4.97
C GLY A 36 -5.77 -11.96 4.26
N ARG A 37 -7.02 -11.77 3.83
CA ARG A 37 -7.77 -12.77 3.06
C ARG A 37 -7.08 -13.10 1.73
N ARG A 38 -6.66 -12.08 0.96
CA ARG A 38 -5.91 -12.26 -0.30
C ARG A 38 -4.59 -13.00 -0.13
N LYS A 39 -3.93 -12.85 1.02
CA LYS A 39 -2.67 -13.54 1.35
C LYS A 39 -2.88 -14.94 1.95
N GLY A 40 -4.12 -15.38 2.16
CA GLY A 40 -4.42 -16.68 2.77
C GLY A 40 -4.06 -16.76 4.26
N ASN A 41 -4.06 -15.62 4.97
CA ASN A 41 -3.71 -15.62 6.40
C ASN A 41 -4.74 -16.41 7.21
N ARG A 42 -4.27 -17.35 8.04
CA ARG A 42 -5.12 -18.14 8.96
C ARG A 42 -5.83 -17.28 10.01
N LYS A 43 -5.30 -16.09 10.32
CA LYS A 43 -5.83 -15.15 11.31
C LYS A 43 -6.11 -13.81 10.64
N THR A 44 -7.13 -13.11 11.13
CA THR A 44 -7.51 -11.78 10.65
C THR A 44 -6.33 -10.82 10.73
N MET A 45 -6.05 -10.20 9.59
CA MET A 45 -5.10 -9.10 9.49
C MET A 45 -5.79 -7.82 9.92
N THR A 46 -5.22 -7.15 10.93
CA THR A 46 -5.66 -5.82 11.39
C THR A 46 -4.71 -4.76 10.86
N TYR A 47 -5.17 -3.51 10.83
CA TYR A 47 -4.30 -2.42 10.40
C TYR A 47 -3.07 -2.29 11.29
N GLN A 48 -3.19 -2.56 12.60
CA GLN A 48 -2.05 -2.55 13.52
C GLN A 48 -0.95 -3.55 13.11
N LYS A 49 -1.33 -4.78 12.75
CA LYS A 49 -0.39 -5.82 12.27
C LYS A 49 0.20 -5.44 10.92
N MET A 50 -0.63 -4.94 10.02
CA MET A 50 -0.17 -4.44 8.72
C MET A 50 0.81 -3.27 8.87
N ALA A 51 0.51 -2.30 9.73
CA ALA A 51 1.37 -1.16 10.00
C ALA A 51 2.70 -1.60 10.63
N ARG A 52 2.70 -2.66 11.44
CA ARG A 52 3.95 -3.28 11.91
C ARG A 52 4.78 -3.82 10.75
N ALA A 53 4.16 -4.53 9.81
CA ALA A 53 4.85 -5.03 8.61
C ALA A 53 5.37 -3.88 7.73
N LEU A 54 4.57 -2.81 7.54
CA LEU A 54 5.00 -1.62 6.80
C LEU A 54 6.25 -0.97 7.41
N ARG A 55 6.33 -0.92 8.74
CA ARG A 55 7.53 -0.40 9.43
C ARG A 55 8.76 -1.30 9.28
N ASN A 56 8.61 -2.58 8.97
CA ASN A 56 9.77 -3.43 8.70
C ASN A 56 10.45 -3.01 7.38
N TYR A 57 9.68 -2.56 6.38
CA TYR A 57 10.24 -2.05 5.13
C TYR A 57 11.01 -0.74 5.26
N SER A 58 10.88 0.00 6.37
CA SER A 58 11.74 1.17 6.61
C SER A 58 13.21 0.77 6.81
N ARG A 59 13.50 -0.47 7.23
CA ARG A 59 14.88 -0.96 7.40
C ARG A 59 15.58 -1.19 6.07
N THR A 60 14.81 -1.63 5.08
CA THR A 60 15.28 -2.01 3.75
C THR A 60 15.07 -0.88 2.74
N GLY A 61 14.22 0.10 3.08
CA GLY A 61 14.02 1.34 2.35
C GLY A 61 12.96 1.27 1.24
N GLU A 62 12.31 0.12 1.00
CA GLU A 62 11.27 -0.01 -0.03
C GLU A 62 10.05 0.85 0.27
N ILE A 63 9.68 0.94 1.55
CA ILE A 63 8.55 1.75 2.02
C ILE A 63 8.96 2.53 3.26
N CYS A 64 8.82 3.84 3.18
CA CYS A 64 9.11 4.76 4.28
C CYS A 64 7.84 5.36 4.87
N LYS A 65 7.84 5.57 6.20
CA LYS A 65 6.77 6.28 6.88
C LYS A 65 6.97 7.78 6.68
N VAL A 66 5.96 8.45 6.10
CA VAL A 66 5.93 9.93 6.00
C VAL A 66 5.43 10.50 7.33
N LYS A 67 5.91 11.67 7.78
CA LYS A 67 5.42 12.37 8.99
C LYS A 67 4.03 13.01 8.75
N ARG A 68 3.07 12.18 8.33
CA ARG A 68 1.66 12.48 8.05
C ARG A 68 0.80 11.27 8.42
N LYS A 69 -0.42 11.51 8.87
CA LYS A 69 -1.34 10.47 9.35
C LYS A 69 -1.59 9.39 8.28
N LEU A 70 -1.27 8.14 8.60
CA LEU A 70 -1.51 6.97 7.73
C LEU A 70 -0.88 7.05 6.34
N THR A 71 0.14 7.88 6.18
CA THR A 71 0.82 8.10 4.89
C THR A 71 2.16 7.37 4.84
N TYR A 72 2.43 6.74 3.71
CA TYR A 72 3.66 6.01 3.42
C TYR A 72 4.11 6.34 1.99
N GLN A 73 5.36 6.05 1.69
CA GLN A 73 5.95 6.35 0.39
C GLN A 73 6.81 5.17 -0.06
N PHE A 74 6.61 4.73 -1.31
CA PHE A 74 7.55 3.82 -1.96
C PHE A 74 8.84 4.57 -2.33
N ASN A 75 9.98 3.91 -2.24
CA ASN A 75 11.18 4.46 -2.86
C ASN A 75 11.08 4.43 -4.41
N GLU A 76 11.99 5.15 -5.06
CA GLU A 76 11.98 5.27 -6.51
C GLU A 76 12.17 3.93 -7.24
N LEU A 77 13.00 3.03 -6.70
CA LEU A 77 13.26 1.73 -7.32
C LEU A 77 12.01 0.86 -7.36
N VAL A 78 11.29 0.78 -6.24
CA VAL A 78 10.02 0.05 -6.12
C VAL A 78 8.96 0.70 -6.99
N LEU A 79 8.87 2.03 -6.98
CA LEU A 79 7.90 2.75 -7.79
C LEU A 79 8.11 2.50 -9.29
N LYS A 80 9.36 2.57 -9.78
CA LYS A 80 9.70 2.28 -11.18
C LYS A 80 9.34 0.85 -11.58
N ARG A 81 9.64 -0.13 -10.72
CA ARG A 81 9.25 -1.54 -10.93
C ARG A 81 7.73 -1.69 -11.05
N LEU A 82 6.99 -1.15 -10.09
CA LEU A 82 5.52 -1.20 -10.09
C LEU A 82 4.91 -0.54 -11.34
N GLN A 83 5.45 0.59 -11.79
CA GLN A 83 4.99 1.25 -13.02
C GLN A 83 5.33 0.44 -14.28
N GLY A 84 6.48 -0.23 -14.31
CA GLY A 84 6.86 -1.14 -15.39
C GLY A 84 5.91 -2.34 -15.51
N ASP A 85 5.57 -2.96 -14.38
CA ASP A 85 4.65 -4.10 -14.33
C ASP A 85 3.25 -3.71 -14.83
N ILE A 86 2.75 -2.53 -14.46
CA ILE A 86 1.46 -2.00 -14.94
C ILE A 86 1.49 -1.81 -16.46
N LYS A 87 2.54 -1.17 -16.99
CA LYS A 87 2.68 -0.96 -18.44
C LYS A 87 2.72 -2.29 -19.21
N LYS A 88 3.28 -3.34 -18.61
CA LYS A 88 3.30 -4.69 -19.20
C LYS A 88 1.90 -5.31 -19.18
N ALA A 89 1.18 -5.21 -18.07
CA ALA A 89 -0.17 -5.76 -17.91
C ALA A 89 -1.24 -5.07 -18.81
N MET A 90 -1.01 -3.83 -19.24
CA MET A 90 -1.90 -3.12 -20.18
C MET A 90 -1.54 -3.30 -21.66
N LYS A 91 -0.43 -3.98 -21.96
CA LYS A 91 0.03 -4.25 -23.34
C LYS A 91 -0.28 -5.67 -23.84
N CYS A 92 -0.80 -6.52 -22.97
CA CYS A 92 -1.36 -7.83 -23.28
C CYS A 92 -2.88 -7.74 -23.25
#